data_AF-A0A7I4XVL3-F1
#
_entry.id   AF-A0A7I4XVL3-F1
#
_cell.length_a   1.000
_cell.length_b   1.000
_cell.length_c   1.000
_cell.angle_alpha   90.00
_cell.angle_beta   90.00
_cell.angle_gamma   90.00
#
_symmetry.space_group_name_H-M   'P 1'
#
loop_
_entity.id
_entity.type
_entity.pdbx_description
1 polymer ?
#
loop_
_entity_poly.entity_id
_entity_poly.type
_entity_poly.pdbx_seq_one_letter_code
_entity_poly.pdbx_strand_id
1 'polypeptide(L)'
;ERCRKPHNEDDPSARRGDSLSGWFDICMQLAETWNDPKSDIGTRGHRGAVLLSPTDKGLLQFQCVDDCFSKTTLSDSQGIQFPGANGRQLIGNPWMAWKTASIFIRKELSTMQKVEQVRNRAVSLDTEALRKVLMVAYSVCTEWTEFICTTMSIAKHESIDQNCVIDLYRIAFEDLKKELQKDEREARSLKKGPTGFAAPEEALLMERDASKGGLTAKVVSTYKQLRNTLEDWTTFAIWVIALPVENRGDKKIICDILRIAKSHSDNGRKIVTA
;
A
#
# COMPACT_ATOMS: atom_id res chain seq x y z
N GLU A 1 -17.66 67.17 50.33
CA GLU A 1 -16.46 66.30 50.26
C GLU A 1 -16.52 65.54 48.93
N ARG A 2 -15.57 65.51 47.99
CA ARG A 2 -14.12 65.22 47.97
C ARG A 2 -13.74 63.78 48.38
N CYS A 3 -12.93 63.16 47.51
CA CYS A 3 -12.08 61.96 47.66
C CYS A 3 -12.68 60.62 47.17
N ARG A 4 -11.96 59.73 46.46
CA ARG A 4 -10.71 59.72 45.67
C ARG A 4 -10.63 58.30 45.06
N LYS A 5 -9.96 58.14 43.90
CA LYS A 5 -9.59 56.85 43.28
C LYS A 5 -8.76 55.94 44.23
N PRO A 6 -8.48 54.69 43.83
CA PRO A 6 -7.18 54.51 43.19
C PRO A 6 -7.19 53.68 41.89
N HIS A 7 -6.28 54.09 41.01
CA HIS A 7 -5.61 53.30 39.98
C HIS A 7 -4.67 52.27 40.64
N ASN A 8 -4.51 51.12 39.99
CA ASN A 8 -3.30 50.30 39.79
C ASN A 8 -3.79 48.98 39.17
N GLU A 9 -3.13 48.24 38.30
CA GLU A 9 -1.86 48.29 37.58
C GLU A 9 -2.00 47.19 36.51
N ASP A 10 -1.27 47.29 35.41
CA ASP A 10 -1.25 46.31 34.32
C ASP A 10 -0.86 44.89 34.78
N ASP A 11 -1.58 43.86 34.33
CA ASP A 11 -1.04 42.49 34.23
C ASP A 11 -1.38 41.88 32.85
N PRO A 12 -0.38 41.73 31.94
CA PRO A 12 -0.54 41.09 30.65
C PRO A 12 -0.41 39.56 30.81
N SER A 13 -1.42 38.92 31.40
CA SER A 13 -1.41 37.48 31.67
C SER A 13 -2.67 36.74 31.20
N ALA A 14 -3.27 37.15 30.08
CA ALA A 14 -4.24 36.33 29.37
C ALA A 14 -3.57 35.52 28.23
N ARG A 15 -2.66 34.62 28.60
CA ARG A 15 -2.30 33.45 27.79
C ARG A 15 -3.22 32.29 28.14
N ARG A 16 -3.98 31.80 27.15
CA ARG A 16 -4.40 30.40 26.89
C ARG A 16 -5.63 30.47 25.97
N GLY A 17 -5.69 29.81 24.84
CA GLY A 17 -4.78 28.85 24.23
C GLY A 17 -5.50 28.26 23.03
N ASP A 18 -5.06 28.62 21.83
CA ASP A 18 -5.53 27.94 20.62
C ASP A 18 -4.69 26.68 20.42
N SER A 19 -5.15 25.67 21.14
CA SER A 19 -5.29 24.26 20.78
C SER A 19 -4.27 23.66 19.81
N LEU A 20 -3.52 22.72 20.37
CA LEU A 20 -2.71 21.65 19.80
C LEU A 20 -3.38 20.80 18.69
N SER A 21 -4.54 21.19 18.16
CA SER A 21 -5.31 20.40 17.19
C SER A 21 -4.74 20.45 15.76
N GLY A 22 -4.11 21.55 15.34
CA GLY A 22 -3.55 21.64 13.98
C GLY A 22 -2.28 20.79 13.75
N TRP A 23 -1.63 20.32 14.82
CA TRP A 23 -0.37 19.56 14.75
C TRP A 23 -0.59 18.05 14.78
N PHE A 24 -1.61 17.59 15.50
CA PHE A 24 -2.09 16.21 15.37
C PHE A 24 -2.53 15.94 13.93
N ASP A 25 -3.14 16.91 13.24
CA ASP A 25 -3.54 16.79 11.83
C ASP A 25 -2.36 16.69 10.86
N ILE A 26 -1.21 17.32 11.14
CA ILE A 26 -0.01 17.24 10.28
C ILE A 26 0.74 15.92 10.51
N CYS A 27 0.85 15.47 11.77
CA CYS A 27 1.40 14.15 12.10
C CYS A 27 0.49 13.01 11.62
N MET A 28 -0.84 13.19 11.68
CA MET A 28 -1.82 12.30 11.07
C MET A 28 -1.70 12.35 9.55
N GLN A 29 -1.59 13.52 8.91
CA GLN A 29 -1.34 13.61 7.45
C GLN A 29 -0.03 12.96 7.03
N LEU A 30 1.03 13.05 7.84
CA LEU A 30 2.31 12.38 7.59
C LEU A 30 2.22 10.85 7.77
N ALA A 31 1.52 10.39 8.81
CA ALA A 31 1.28 8.97 9.07
C ALA A 31 0.27 8.36 8.07
N GLU A 32 -0.72 9.13 7.63
CA GLU A 32 -1.72 8.77 6.61
C GLU A 32 -1.09 8.80 5.21
N THR A 33 -0.26 9.80 4.86
CA THR A 33 0.44 9.82 3.55
C THR A 33 1.55 8.77 3.42
N TRP A 34 2.07 8.24 4.53
CA TRP A 34 3.04 7.13 4.51
C TRP A 34 2.42 5.74 4.63
N ASN A 35 1.22 5.60 5.20
CA ASN A 35 0.51 4.32 5.29
C ASN A 35 -0.66 4.16 4.31
N ASP A 36 -1.04 5.20 3.56
CA ASP A 36 -2.08 5.17 2.53
C ASP A 36 -1.50 5.50 1.15
N PRO A 37 -1.54 4.59 0.16
CA PRO A 37 -1.24 4.93 -1.24
C PRO A 37 -2.40 5.72 -1.87
N LYS A 38 -2.85 6.80 -1.21
CA LYS A 38 -3.84 7.72 -1.74
C LYS A 38 -3.47 9.16 -1.41
N SER A 39 -2.79 9.80 -2.36
CA SER A 39 -3.12 11.18 -2.72
C SER A 39 -2.47 11.54 -4.04
N ASP A 40 -3.20 11.28 -5.11
CA ASP A 40 -3.60 12.34 -6.03
C ASP A 40 -4.81 11.84 -6.83
N ILE A 41 -5.96 12.46 -6.58
CA ILE A 41 -7.08 12.76 -7.50
C ILE A 41 -8.24 13.19 -6.61
N GLY A 42 -8.72 14.41 -6.83
CA GLY A 42 -9.76 15.06 -6.06
C GLY A 42 -11.02 14.21 -5.88
N THR A 43 -11.72 14.51 -4.79
CA THR A 43 -13.12 14.21 -4.47
C THR A 43 -14.00 13.79 -5.67
N ARG A 44 -13.87 12.52 -6.07
CA ARG A 44 -14.91 11.76 -6.77
C ARG A 44 -15.02 10.44 -6.02
N GLY A 45 -16.15 10.24 -5.34
CA GLY A 45 -16.45 8.98 -4.68
C GLY A 45 -16.09 7.83 -5.61
N HIS A 46 -15.09 7.03 -5.23
CA HIS A 46 -14.56 5.96 -6.05
C HIS A 46 -15.65 4.89 -6.19
N ARG A 47 -16.48 5.02 -7.22
CA ARG A 47 -17.34 3.93 -7.68
C ARG A 47 -16.39 2.85 -8.20
N GLY A 48 -16.37 1.70 -7.53
CA GLY A 48 -15.58 0.55 -7.97
C GLY A 48 -15.95 0.10 -9.39
N ALA A 49 -15.16 -0.82 -9.94
CA ALA A 49 -15.36 -1.32 -11.30
C ALA A 49 -16.75 -1.93 -11.47
N VAL A 50 -17.40 -1.61 -12.58
CA VAL A 50 -18.69 -2.14 -12.99
C VAL A 50 -18.44 -2.98 -14.24
N LEU A 51 -18.51 -4.30 -14.09
CA LEU A 51 -18.16 -5.28 -15.11
C LEU A 51 -19.43 -5.98 -15.59
N LEU A 52 -19.95 -5.56 -16.75
CA LEU A 52 -21.25 -5.99 -17.27
C LEU A 52 -21.15 -6.64 -18.65
N SER A 53 -20.09 -6.35 -19.40
CA SER A 53 -19.87 -6.87 -20.75
C SER A 53 -18.71 -7.88 -20.77
N PRO A 54 -18.77 -8.93 -21.61
CA PRO A 54 -17.65 -9.83 -21.90
C PRO A 54 -16.37 -9.14 -22.38
N THR A 55 -16.50 -7.91 -22.90
CA THR A 55 -15.38 -7.08 -23.35
C THR A 55 -14.76 -6.24 -22.24
N ASP A 56 -15.38 -6.19 -21.06
CA ASP A 56 -14.87 -5.39 -19.95
C ASP A 56 -13.61 -6.04 -19.39
N LYS A 57 -12.50 -5.30 -19.41
CA LYS A 57 -11.26 -5.68 -18.73
C LYS A 57 -11.58 -5.94 -17.26
N GLY A 58 -11.17 -7.09 -16.76
CA GLY A 58 -11.46 -7.52 -15.39
C GLY A 58 -12.68 -8.43 -15.24
N LEU A 59 -13.53 -8.59 -16.27
CA LEU A 59 -14.55 -9.64 -16.23
C LEU A 59 -13.87 -11.01 -16.25
N LEU A 60 -14.28 -11.96 -15.41
CA LEU A 60 -13.58 -13.25 -15.30
C LEU A 60 -13.62 -14.08 -16.60
N GLN A 61 -14.60 -13.84 -17.49
CA GLN A 61 -14.67 -14.46 -18.81
C GLN A 61 -13.92 -13.69 -19.90
N PHE A 62 -13.35 -12.53 -19.58
CA PHE A 62 -12.61 -11.71 -20.52
C PHE A 62 -11.49 -12.52 -21.18
N GLN A 63 -11.48 -12.51 -22.50
CA GLN A 63 -10.47 -13.15 -23.31
C GLN A 63 -9.55 -12.08 -23.90
N CYS A 64 -8.27 -12.13 -23.51
CA CYS A 64 -7.28 -11.18 -23.98
C CYS A 64 -7.05 -11.36 -25.48
N VAL A 65 -6.99 -10.26 -26.22
CA VAL A 65 -6.77 -10.25 -27.68
C VAL A 65 -5.41 -10.83 -28.04
N ASP A 66 -4.40 -10.62 -27.19
CA ASP A 66 -3.03 -11.08 -27.41
C ASP A 66 -2.82 -12.56 -27.04
N ASP A 67 -3.88 -13.28 -26.68
CA ASP A 67 -3.86 -14.70 -26.28
C ASP A 67 -2.79 -15.00 -25.22
N CYS A 68 -2.67 -14.10 -24.23
CA CYS A 68 -1.62 -14.15 -23.21
C CYS A 68 -1.60 -15.46 -22.41
N PHE A 69 -2.73 -16.17 -22.34
CA PHE A 69 -2.86 -17.41 -21.57
C PHE A 69 -2.55 -18.68 -22.39
N SER A 70 -2.27 -18.56 -23.69
CA SER A 70 -2.00 -19.69 -24.61
C SER A 70 -0.90 -20.65 -24.17
N LYS A 71 0.04 -20.18 -23.33
CA LYS A 71 1.15 -20.97 -22.78
C LYS A 71 1.04 -21.19 -21.28
N THR A 72 0.07 -20.56 -20.64
CA THR A 72 -0.12 -20.61 -19.18
C THR A 72 -0.98 -21.81 -18.84
N THR A 73 -0.54 -22.59 -17.87
CA THR A 73 -1.21 -23.81 -17.41
C THR A 73 -1.78 -23.63 -16.02
N LEU A 74 -2.70 -24.51 -15.61
CA LEU A 74 -3.23 -24.50 -14.24
C LEU A 74 -2.12 -24.70 -13.19
N SER A 75 -1.03 -25.41 -13.53
CA SER A 75 0.10 -25.62 -12.63
C SER A 75 0.85 -24.34 -12.25
N ASP A 76 0.70 -23.27 -13.03
CA ASP A 76 1.30 -21.96 -12.73
C ASP A 76 0.60 -21.26 -11.55
N SER A 77 -0.58 -21.74 -11.15
CA SER A 77 -1.31 -21.25 -9.97
C SER A 77 -0.65 -21.76 -8.69
N GLN A 78 0.28 -20.97 -8.14
CA GLN A 78 1.02 -21.32 -6.94
C GLN A 78 0.11 -21.66 -5.75
N GLY A 79 0.43 -22.76 -5.05
CA GLY A 79 -0.29 -23.19 -3.85
C GLY A 79 -1.45 -24.15 -4.11
N ILE A 80 -1.77 -24.47 -5.37
CA ILE A 80 -2.77 -25.48 -5.73
C ILE A 80 -2.07 -26.63 -6.46
N GLN A 81 -2.31 -27.86 -6.00
CA GLN A 81 -1.74 -29.05 -6.62
C GLN A 81 -2.70 -29.66 -7.63
N PHE A 82 -2.27 -29.74 -8.89
CA PHE A 82 -3.02 -30.34 -9.97
C PHE A 82 -2.34 -31.64 -10.45
N PRO A 83 -3.07 -32.77 -10.54
CA PRO A 83 -2.52 -34.02 -11.02
C PRO A 83 -2.42 -34.04 -12.55
N GLY A 84 -1.26 -34.45 -13.07
CA GLY A 84 -1.07 -34.90 -14.46
C GLY A 84 -1.67 -33.97 -15.52
N ALA A 85 -2.65 -34.50 -16.27
CA ALA A 85 -3.30 -33.80 -17.38
C ALA A 85 -4.00 -32.51 -16.96
N ASN A 86 -4.58 -32.47 -15.76
CA ASN A 86 -5.27 -31.27 -15.26
C ASN A 86 -4.27 -30.14 -14.98
N GLY A 87 -3.06 -30.48 -14.52
CA GLY A 87 -2.01 -29.48 -14.33
C GLY A 87 -1.52 -28.88 -15.66
N ARG A 88 -1.53 -29.66 -16.74
CA ARG A 88 -1.09 -29.24 -18.08
C ARG A 88 -2.19 -28.53 -18.88
N GLN A 89 -3.40 -28.46 -18.34
CA GLN A 89 -4.50 -27.78 -18.99
C GLN A 89 -4.18 -26.29 -19.09
N LEU A 90 -4.31 -25.74 -20.30
CA LEU A 90 -4.12 -24.32 -20.55
C LEU A 90 -5.23 -23.50 -19.91
N ILE A 91 -4.87 -22.34 -19.39
CA ILE A 91 -5.81 -21.34 -18.94
C ILE A 91 -6.42 -20.71 -20.19
N GLY A 92 -7.73 -20.89 -20.41
CA GLY A 92 -8.42 -20.16 -21.47
C GLY A 92 -8.75 -18.74 -21.04
N ASN A 93 -9.39 -18.63 -19.88
CA ASN A 93 -9.68 -17.38 -19.19
C ASN A 93 -9.71 -17.62 -17.67
N PRO A 94 -9.68 -16.55 -16.86
CA PRO A 94 -9.71 -16.68 -15.40
C PRO A 94 -10.93 -17.45 -14.87
N TRP A 95 -12.10 -17.36 -15.50
CA TRP A 95 -13.29 -18.12 -15.10
C TRP A 95 -13.09 -19.64 -15.19
N MET A 96 -12.58 -20.14 -16.31
CA MET A 96 -12.33 -21.57 -16.52
C MET A 96 -11.23 -22.10 -15.60
N ALA A 97 -10.18 -21.30 -15.37
CA ALA A 97 -9.14 -21.65 -14.42
C ALA A 97 -9.70 -21.69 -12.98
N TRP A 98 -10.51 -20.70 -12.60
CA TRP A 98 -11.08 -20.61 -11.27
C TRP A 98 -12.01 -21.77 -10.92
N LYS A 99 -12.89 -22.19 -11.84
CA LYS A 99 -13.75 -23.37 -11.62
C LYS A 99 -12.93 -24.62 -11.29
N THR A 100 -11.87 -24.87 -12.06
CA THR A 100 -11.01 -26.03 -11.84
C THR A 100 -10.18 -25.88 -10.56
N ALA A 101 -9.55 -24.73 -10.35
CA ALA A 101 -8.74 -24.42 -9.17
C ALA A 101 -9.54 -24.56 -7.87
N SER A 102 -10.81 -24.12 -7.86
CA SER A 102 -11.71 -24.20 -6.71
C SER A 102 -12.05 -25.64 -6.31
N ILE A 103 -12.04 -26.59 -7.24
CA ILE A 103 -12.20 -28.01 -6.90
C ILE A 103 -10.90 -28.54 -6.28
N PHE A 104 -9.74 -28.17 -6.84
CA PHE A 104 -8.45 -28.71 -6.42
C PHE A 104 -7.93 -28.17 -5.09
N ILE A 105 -8.35 -26.96 -4.70
CA ILE A 105 -7.94 -26.36 -3.42
C ILE A 105 -8.59 -27.03 -2.19
N ARG A 106 -9.75 -27.68 -2.38
CA ARG A 106 -10.51 -28.35 -1.32
C ARG A 106 -9.70 -29.48 -0.69
N LYS A 107 -9.53 -29.48 0.64
CA LYS A 107 -8.65 -30.45 1.33
C LYS A 107 -9.38 -31.72 1.74
N GLU A 108 -10.69 -31.66 1.86
CA GLU A 108 -11.58 -32.73 2.28
C GLU A 108 -11.89 -33.75 1.17
N LEU A 109 -11.59 -33.40 -0.09
CA LEU A 109 -11.80 -34.28 -1.24
C LEU A 109 -10.51 -35.00 -1.62
N SER A 110 -10.63 -36.30 -1.90
CA SER A 110 -9.54 -37.06 -2.52
C SER A 110 -9.27 -36.58 -3.95
N THR A 111 -8.06 -36.83 -4.45
CA THR A 111 -7.66 -36.50 -5.83
C THR A 111 -8.60 -37.11 -6.87
N MET A 112 -9.08 -38.34 -6.64
CA MET A 112 -10.01 -39.01 -7.55
C MET A 112 -11.37 -38.30 -7.60
N GLN A 113 -11.94 -37.94 -6.44
CA GLN A 113 -13.20 -37.19 -6.38
C GLN A 113 -13.08 -35.82 -7.06
N LYS A 114 -11.94 -35.13 -6.91
CA LYS A 114 -11.67 -33.86 -7.59
C LYS A 114 -11.67 -34.02 -9.11
N VAL A 115 -10.98 -35.04 -9.62
CA VAL A 115 -10.94 -35.34 -11.06
C VAL A 115 -12.34 -35.68 -11.59
N GLU A 116 -13.12 -36.44 -10.84
CA GLU A 116 -14.50 -36.77 -11.20
C GLU A 116 -15.40 -35.52 -11.24
N GLN A 117 -15.29 -34.63 -10.26
CA GLN A 117 -16.03 -33.35 -10.26
C GLN A 117 -15.70 -32.48 -11.47
N VAL A 118 -14.42 -32.42 -11.87
CA VAL A 118 -13.99 -31.71 -13.08
C VAL A 118 -14.61 -32.34 -14.34
N ARG A 119 -14.58 -33.67 -14.43
CA ARG A 119 -15.19 -34.41 -15.55
C ARG A 119 -16.70 -34.16 -15.64
N ASN A 120 -17.37 -34.13 -14.50
CA ASN A 120 -18.81 -33.88 -14.38
C ASN A 120 -19.17 -32.39 -14.52
N ARG A 121 -18.18 -31.51 -14.77
CA ARG A 121 -18.35 -30.05 -14.86
C ARG A 121 -19.05 -29.46 -13.63
N ALA A 122 -18.80 -30.03 -12.45
CA ALA A 122 -19.32 -29.50 -11.20
C ALA A 122 -18.77 -28.09 -10.98
N VAL A 123 -19.62 -27.17 -10.53
CA VAL A 123 -19.22 -25.80 -10.19
C VAL A 123 -19.15 -25.69 -8.68
N SER A 124 -17.93 -25.55 -8.18
CA SER A 124 -17.61 -25.18 -6.80
C SER A 124 -16.73 -23.95 -6.91
N LEU A 125 -17.05 -22.87 -6.22
CA LEU A 125 -16.30 -21.61 -6.29
C LEU A 125 -15.67 -21.32 -4.94
N ASP A 126 -14.38 -21.01 -4.94
CA ASP A 126 -13.59 -20.73 -3.75
C ASP A 126 -12.80 -19.43 -3.90
N THR A 127 -12.84 -18.58 -2.88
CA THR A 127 -12.21 -17.26 -2.89
C THR A 127 -10.69 -17.33 -3.00
N GLU A 128 -10.06 -18.26 -2.27
CA GLU A 128 -8.61 -18.41 -2.27
C GLU A 128 -8.13 -18.92 -3.62
N ALA A 129 -8.86 -19.87 -4.23
CA ALA A 129 -8.59 -20.30 -5.59
C ALA A 129 -8.69 -19.14 -6.60
N LEU A 130 -9.67 -18.25 -6.46
CA LEU A 130 -9.80 -17.09 -7.33
C LEU A 130 -8.59 -16.16 -7.19
N ARG A 131 -8.18 -15.86 -5.96
CA ARG A 131 -7.02 -15.01 -5.67
C ARG A 131 -5.76 -15.54 -6.38
N LYS A 132 -5.51 -16.86 -6.30
CA LYS A 132 -4.39 -17.50 -6.99
C LYS A 132 -4.47 -17.38 -8.51
N VAL A 133 -5.66 -17.56 -9.09
CA VAL A 133 -5.86 -17.40 -10.54
C VAL A 133 -5.66 -15.95 -10.98
N LEU A 134 -6.14 -14.97 -10.20
CA LEU A 134 -5.93 -13.55 -10.49
C LEU A 134 -4.45 -13.16 -10.40
N MET A 135 -3.68 -13.75 -9.48
CA MET A 135 -2.23 -13.56 -9.42
C MET A 135 -1.52 -14.08 -10.68
N VAL A 136 -1.96 -15.22 -11.22
CA VAL A 136 -1.46 -15.71 -12.51
C VAL A 136 -1.82 -14.73 -13.63
N ALA A 137 -3.09 -14.30 -13.71
CA ALA A 137 -3.53 -13.33 -14.71
C ALA A 137 -2.74 -12.01 -14.64
N TYR A 138 -2.47 -11.51 -13.43
CA TYR A 138 -1.64 -10.35 -13.17
C TYR A 138 -0.22 -10.50 -13.73
N SER A 139 0.38 -11.68 -13.62
CA SER A 139 1.77 -11.89 -14.03
C SER A 139 1.94 -12.16 -15.53
N VAL A 140 0.92 -12.71 -16.19
CA VAL A 140 1.04 -13.16 -17.60
C VAL A 140 0.32 -12.28 -18.62
N CYS A 141 -0.66 -11.47 -18.22
CA CYS A 141 -1.48 -10.69 -19.15
C CYS A 141 -1.50 -9.20 -18.81
N THR A 142 -1.02 -8.37 -19.72
CA THR A 142 -0.91 -6.91 -19.53
C THR A 142 -2.24 -6.24 -19.26
N GLU A 143 -3.33 -6.65 -19.92
CA GLU A 143 -4.66 -6.07 -19.67
C GLU A 143 -5.17 -6.39 -18.26
N TRP A 144 -4.86 -7.58 -17.74
CA TRP A 144 -5.15 -7.95 -16.36
C TRP A 144 -4.24 -7.24 -15.37
N THR A 145 -2.94 -7.10 -15.68
CA THR A 145 -2.00 -6.30 -14.88
C THR A 145 -2.49 -4.86 -14.76
N GLU A 146 -2.82 -4.22 -15.89
CA GLU A 146 -3.35 -2.86 -15.95
C GLU A 146 -4.62 -2.76 -15.10
N PHE A 147 -5.61 -3.61 -15.35
CA PHE A 147 -6.87 -3.60 -14.62
C PHE A 147 -6.67 -3.76 -13.11
N ILE A 148 -5.85 -4.74 -12.70
CA ILE A 148 -5.58 -5.01 -11.28
C ILE A 148 -4.82 -3.84 -10.67
N CYS A 149 -3.88 -3.20 -11.36
CA CYS A 149 -3.16 -2.03 -10.84
C CYS A 149 -4.07 -0.81 -10.69
N THR A 150 -4.87 -0.47 -11.70
CA THR A 150 -5.67 0.76 -11.73
C THR A 150 -6.96 0.68 -10.93
N THR A 151 -7.54 -0.50 -10.78
CA THR A 151 -8.83 -0.67 -10.11
C THR A 151 -8.67 -0.77 -8.61
N MET A 152 -9.42 0.03 -7.85
CA MET A 152 -9.36 0.02 -6.38
C MET A 152 -10.29 -1.02 -5.74
N SER A 153 -11.46 -1.23 -6.33
CA SER A 153 -12.47 -2.18 -5.83
C SER A 153 -13.40 -2.62 -6.95
N ILE A 154 -14.08 -3.75 -6.76
CA ILE A 154 -15.14 -4.24 -7.65
C ILE A 154 -16.49 -3.82 -7.07
N ALA A 155 -17.27 -3.03 -7.81
CA ALA A 155 -18.59 -2.57 -7.39
C ALA A 155 -19.72 -3.46 -7.94
N LYS A 156 -19.60 -3.90 -9.19
CA LYS A 156 -20.58 -4.77 -9.85
C LYS A 156 -19.88 -5.75 -10.77
N HIS A 157 -20.46 -6.94 -10.87
CA HIS A 157 -20.05 -7.97 -11.79
C HIS A 157 -21.29 -8.74 -12.24
N GLU A 158 -21.45 -8.94 -13.55
CA GLU A 158 -22.54 -9.75 -14.11
C GLU A 158 -22.47 -11.20 -13.64
N SER A 159 -23.61 -11.87 -13.49
CA SER A 159 -23.58 -13.30 -13.14
C SER A 159 -22.94 -14.11 -14.28
N ILE A 160 -22.12 -15.10 -13.93
CA ILE A 160 -21.50 -16.00 -14.92
C ILE A 160 -22.07 -17.40 -14.77
N ASP A 161 -22.60 -17.97 -15.85
CA ASP A 161 -23.21 -19.31 -15.86
C ASP A 161 -24.26 -19.46 -14.73
N GLN A 162 -25.06 -18.41 -14.47
CA GLN A 162 -26.03 -18.30 -13.35
C GLN A 162 -25.42 -18.29 -11.94
N ASN A 163 -24.10 -18.15 -11.81
CA ASN A 163 -23.42 -18.04 -10.52
C ASN A 163 -23.24 -16.57 -10.15
N CYS A 164 -23.59 -16.22 -8.91
CA CYS A 164 -23.27 -14.92 -8.34
C CYS A 164 -21.80 -14.91 -7.89
N VAL A 165 -20.96 -14.18 -8.61
CA VAL A 165 -19.50 -14.18 -8.39
C VAL A 165 -18.99 -12.94 -7.64
N ILE A 166 -19.84 -11.92 -7.47
CA ILE A 166 -19.42 -10.59 -7.00
C ILE A 166 -18.75 -10.62 -5.62
N ASP A 167 -19.33 -11.33 -4.65
CA ASP A 167 -18.80 -11.34 -3.28
C ASP A 167 -17.46 -12.08 -3.20
N LEU A 168 -17.37 -13.24 -3.84
CA LEU A 168 -16.13 -14.02 -3.94
C LEU A 168 -15.04 -13.21 -4.66
N TYR A 169 -15.41 -12.52 -5.73
CA TYR A 169 -14.47 -11.71 -6.49
C TYR A 169 -13.98 -10.50 -5.69
N ARG A 170 -14.86 -9.79 -4.99
CA ARG A 170 -14.46 -8.66 -4.14
C ARG A 170 -13.44 -9.09 -3.08
N ILE A 171 -13.72 -10.17 -2.36
CA ILE A 171 -12.82 -10.66 -1.31
C ILE A 171 -11.47 -11.07 -1.92
N ALA A 172 -11.50 -11.87 -2.99
CA ALA A 172 -10.27 -12.33 -3.65
C ALA A 172 -9.44 -11.16 -4.22
N PHE A 173 -10.10 -10.14 -4.77
CA PHE A 173 -9.46 -8.95 -5.34
C PHE A 173 -8.81 -8.09 -4.25
N GLU A 174 -9.51 -7.86 -3.14
CA GLU A 174 -8.97 -7.13 -1.99
C GLU A 174 -7.77 -7.85 -1.38
N ASP A 175 -7.82 -9.19 -1.26
CA ASP A 175 -6.71 -9.96 -0.71
C ASP A 175 -5.52 -10.02 -1.67
N LEU A 176 -5.74 -10.12 -2.98
CA LEU A 176 -4.68 -9.98 -3.98
C LEU A 176 -3.98 -8.62 -3.88
N LYS A 177 -4.75 -7.54 -3.75
CA LYS A 177 -4.18 -6.19 -3.60
C LYS A 177 -3.26 -6.08 -2.38
N LYS A 178 -3.67 -6.66 -1.25
CA LYS A 178 -2.84 -6.69 -0.03
C LYS A 178 -1.55 -7.50 -0.23
N GLU A 179 -1.64 -8.64 -0.92
CA GLU A 179 -0.48 -9.48 -1.25
C GLU A 179 0.50 -8.74 -2.15
N LEU A 180 0.03 -8.12 -3.25
CA LEU A 180 0.89 -7.33 -4.14
C LEU A 180 1.59 -6.17 -3.41
N GLN A 181 0.88 -5.47 -2.52
CA GLN A 181 1.49 -4.43 -1.69
C GLN A 181 2.52 -4.96 -0.69
N LYS A 182 2.35 -6.20 -0.23
CA LYS A 182 3.32 -6.86 0.64
C LYS A 182 4.56 -7.25 -0.16
N ASP A 183 4.37 -7.89 -1.31
CA ASP A 183 5.46 -8.29 -2.21
C ASP A 183 6.26 -7.07 -2.69
N GLU A 184 5.60 -5.96 -3.00
CA GLU A 184 6.28 -4.71 -3.36
C GLU A 184 7.12 -4.16 -2.20
N ARG A 185 6.59 -4.22 -0.96
CA ARG A 185 7.33 -3.83 0.25
C ARG A 185 8.53 -4.73 0.50
N GLU A 186 8.41 -6.03 0.24
CA GLU A 186 9.49 -7.01 0.39
C GLU A 186 10.55 -6.89 -0.73
N ALA A 187 10.11 -6.65 -1.97
CA ALA A 187 10.96 -6.42 -3.14
C ALA A 187 11.73 -5.09 -3.04
N ARG A 188 11.16 -4.08 -2.38
CA ARG A 188 11.84 -2.83 -1.96
C ARG A 188 12.92 -3.05 -0.89
N SER A 189 13.51 -4.25 -0.81
CA SER A 189 14.56 -4.65 0.13
C SER A 189 15.46 -3.47 0.51
N LEU A 190 15.49 -3.17 1.82
CA LEU A 190 16.16 -2.02 2.41
C LEU A 190 17.50 -1.78 1.71
N LYS A 191 17.66 -0.64 1.04
CA LYS A 191 18.97 -0.24 0.55
C LYS A 191 19.95 -0.36 1.72
N LYS A 192 21.02 -1.13 1.55
CA LYS A 192 22.10 -1.20 2.54
C LYS A 192 22.88 0.11 2.43
N GLY A 193 23.00 0.84 3.52
CA GLY A 193 23.68 2.13 3.54
C GLY A 193 23.72 2.73 4.94
N PRO A 194 24.42 3.85 5.12
CA PRO A 194 24.52 4.50 6.41
C PRO A 194 23.15 5.00 6.88
N THR A 195 23.00 5.07 8.20
CA THR A 195 21.79 5.58 8.87
C THR A 195 22.04 7.02 9.33
N GLY A 196 21.16 7.94 8.97
CA GLY A 196 21.20 9.34 9.40
C GLY A 196 20.19 9.52 10.53
N PHE A 197 20.59 10.14 11.63
CA PHE A 197 19.71 10.44 12.76
C PHE A 197 19.63 11.94 13.01
N ALA A 198 18.53 12.56 12.58
CA ALA A 198 18.25 13.96 12.85
C ALA A 198 17.70 14.02 14.28
N ALA A 199 18.59 14.35 15.21
CA ALA A 199 18.39 14.16 16.63
C ALA A 199 17.92 15.46 17.30
N PRO A 200 17.17 15.38 18.40
CA PRO A 200 16.82 16.58 19.15
C PRO A 200 18.05 17.06 19.96
N GLU A 201 17.96 18.23 20.57
CA GLU A 201 19.10 18.86 21.27
C GLU A 201 19.62 18.01 22.43
N GLU A 202 18.75 17.24 23.08
CA GLU A 202 19.07 16.33 24.18
C GLU A 202 20.01 15.19 23.73
N ALA A 203 20.11 14.93 22.43
CA ALA A 203 20.98 13.91 21.84
C ALA A 203 22.31 14.47 21.33
N LEU A 204 22.73 15.67 21.76
CA LEU A 204 24.01 16.29 21.36
C LEU A 204 25.24 15.40 21.60
N LEU A 205 25.21 14.56 22.64
CA LEU A 205 26.28 13.59 22.90
C LEU A 205 26.42 12.57 21.76
N MET A 206 25.31 12.20 21.11
CA MET A 206 25.32 11.25 19.99
C MET A 206 25.94 11.84 18.72
N GLU A 207 25.79 13.14 18.48
CA GLU A 207 26.42 13.80 17.32
C GLU A 207 27.96 13.78 17.42
N ARG A 208 28.51 13.88 18.64
CA ARG A 208 29.96 13.80 18.87
C ARG A 208 30.51 12.39 18.68
N ASP A 209 29.72 11.37 19.02
CA ASP A 209 30.11 9.96 18.94
C ASP A 209 29.71 9.26 17.63
N ALA A 210 28.96 9.94 16.76
CA ALA A 210 28.38 9.45 15.50
C ALA A 210 29.39 8.88 14.48
N SER A 211 30.70 9.08 14.68
CA SER A 211 31.70 8.52 13.77
C SER A 211 31.89 7.00 13.94
N LYS A 212 31.28 6.36 14.94
CA LYS A 212 31.43 4.93 15.23
C LYS A 212 30.19 4.15 14.81
N GLY A 213 30.28 3.37 13.73
CA GLY A 213 29.29 2.31 13.42
C GLY A 213 28.28 2.58 12.29
N GLY A 214 28.53 3.56 11.42
CA GLY A 214 27.66 3.81 10.24
C GLY A 214 26.36 4.57 10.55
N LEU A 215 26.28 5.19 11.72
CA LEU A 215 25.19 6.06 12.16
C LEU A 215 25.68 7.51 12.23
N THR A 216 25.25 8.39 11.33
CA THR A 216 25.53 9.82 11.42
C THR A 216 24.40 10.53 12.13
N ALA A 217 24.62 11.01 13.36
CA ALA A 217 23.68 11.88 14.05
C ALA A 217 23.98 13.35 13.76
N LYS A 218 22.96 14.16 13.51
CA LYS A 218 23.04 15.63 13.46
C LYS A 218 21.95 16.21 14.37
N VAL A 219 22.31 17.14 15.25
CA VAL A 219 21.31 17.81 16.08
C VAL A 219 20.52 18.82 15.23
N VAL A 220 19.20 18.74 15.32
CA VAL A 220 18.26 19.63 14.61
C VAL A 220 17.30 20.27 15.60
N SER A 221 17.49 21.57 15.87
CA SER A 221 16.61 22.34 16.77
C SER A 221 15.57 23.19 16.03
N THR A 222 15.69 23.30 14.69
CA THR A 222 14.74 24.05 13.84
C THR A 222 14.35 23.27 12.58
N TYR A 223 13.19 23.58 11.99
CA TYR A 223 12.77 22.98 10.71
C TYR A 223 13.73 23.32 9.57
N LYS A 224 14.32 24.51 9.59
CA LYS A 224 15.31 24.91 8.58
C LYS A 224 16.56 24.03 8.64
N GLN A 225 17.05 23.74 9.85
CA GLN A 225 18.17 22.81 10.02
C GLN A 225 17.81 21.40 9.61
N LEU A 226 16.59 20.92 9.94
CA LEU A 226 16.12 19.61 9.49
C LEU A 226 16.12 19.53 7.96
N ARG A 227 15.51 20.49 7.27
CA ARG A 227 15.50 20.57 5.79
C ARG A 227 16.92 20.45 5.22
N ASN A 228 17.85 21.28 5.70
CA ASN A 228 19.22 21.30 5.20
C ASN A 228 19.94 19.96 5.48
N THR A 229 19.75 19.39 6.66
CA THR A 229 20.32 18.08 7.02
C THR A 229 19.82 16.97 6.09
N LEU A 230 18.52 16.96 5.76
CA LEU A 230 17.96 15.95 4.85
C LEU A 230 18.42 16.16 3.40
N GLU A 231 18.65 17.40 2.96
CA GLU A 231 19.27 17.70 1.66
C GLU A 231 20.71 17.17 1.56
N ASP A 232 21.46 17.17 2.66
CA ASP A 232 22.82 16.60 2.70
C ASP A 232 22.80 15.05 2.67
N TRP A 233 21.74 14.43 3.18
CA TRP A 233 21.67 12.98 3.39
C TRP A 233 21.16 12.17 2.19
N THR A 234 21.46 12.61 0.98
CA THR A 234 21.03 11.94 -0.26
C THR A 234 21.62 10.55 -0.47
N THR A 235 22.68 10.16 0.25
CA THR A 235 23.34 8.85 0.15
C THR A 235 22.93 7.87 1.25
N PHE A 236 22.27 8.35 2.29
CA PHE A 236 21.83 7.54 3.42
C PHE A 236 20.68 6.64 3.00
N ALA A 237 20.62 5.44 3.56
CA ALA A 237 19.56 4.49 3.23
C ALA A 237 18.43 4.46 4.26
N ILE A 238 18.73 4.90 5.49
CA ILE A 238 17.77 5.01 6.57
C ILE A 238 17.90 6.40 7.17
N TRP A 239 16.78 7.12 7.29
CA TRP A 239 16.66 8.34 8.07
C TRP A 239 15.84 8.06 9.32
N VAL A 240 16.37 8.47 10.47
CA VAL A 240 15.63 8.56 11.72
C VAL A 240 15.48 10.06 12.01
N ILE A 241 14.24 10.54 12.14
CA ILE A 241 13.94 11.96 12.28
C ILE A 241 13.19 12.17 13.58
N ALA A 242 13.86 12.79 14.55
CA ALA A 242 13.18 13.43 15.68
C ALA A 242 12.77 14.84 15.25
N LEU A 243 11.51 15.20 15.51
CA LEU A 243 11.01 16.51 15.13
C LEU A 243 11.66 17.60 15.98
N PRO A 244 12.06 18.74 15.38
CA PRO A 244 12.55 19.89 16.13
C PRO A 244 11.52 20.39 17.15
N VAL A 245 11.99 20.82 18.33
CA VAL A 245 11.16 21.39 19.41
C VAL A 245 10.51 22.74 19.02
N GLU A 246 10.90 23.30 17.88
CA GLU A 246 10.35 24.55 17.35
C GLU A 246 8.82 24.48 17.14
N ASN A 247 8.09 25.36 17.83
CA ASN A 247 6.62 25.39 17.82
C ASN A 247 6.02 26.12 16.59
N ARG A 248 6.85 26.72 15.73
CA ARG A 248 6.42 27.50 14.56
C ARG A 248 7.35 27.23 13.37
N GLY A 249 6.90 26.40 12.43
CA GLY A 249 7.59 26.18 11.17
C GLY A 249 7.00 27.03 10.04
N ASP A 250 7.86 27.53 9.16
CA ASP A 250 7.42 28.11 7.88
C ASP A 250 6.81 27.00 7.01
N LYS A 251 5.57 27.21 6.56
CA LYS A 251 4.85 26.28 5.67
C LYS A 251 5.68 25.86 4.47
N LYS A 252 6.44 26.78 3.87
CA LYS A 252 7.30 26.50 2.71
C LYS A 252 8.42 25.51 3.07
N ILE A 253 9.04 25.69 4.24
CA ILE A 253 10.12 24.81 4.73
C ILE A 253 9.57 23.43 5.03
N ILE A 254 8.40 23.34 5.67
CA ILE A 254 7.73 22.06 5.95
C ILE A 254 7.41 21.34 4.63
N CYS A 255 6.81 22.03 3.66
CA CYS A 255 6.53 21.43 2.34
C CYS A 255 7.80 20.93 1.63
N ASP A 256 8.93 21.64 1.77
CA ASP A 256 10.21 21.18 1.23
C ASP A 256 10.68 19.89 1.90
N ILE A 257 10.60 19.80 3.25
CA ILE A 257 10.95 18.59 4.01
C ILE A 257 10.11 17.41 3.53
N LEU A 258 8.79 17.59 3.39
CA LEU A 258 7.88 16.56 2.90
C LEU A 258 8.27 16.08 1.49
N ARG A 259 8.63 17.01 0.60
CA ARG A 259 9.07 16.68 -0.76
C ARG A 259 10.36 15.86 -0.77
N ILE A 260 11.33 16.25 0.05
CA ILE A 260 12.61 15.55 0.19
C ILE A 260 12.38 14.13 0.75
N ALA A 261 11.57 14.01 1.79
CA ALA A 261 11.20 12.73 2.40
C ALA A 261 10.45 11.81 1.44
N LYS A 262 9.50 12.35 0.66
CA LYS A 262 8.78 11.61 -0.39
C LYS A 262 9.75 11.06 -1.42
N SER A 263 10.61 11.91 -1.98
CA SER A 263 11.64 11.48 -2.94
C SER A 263 12.56 10.40 -2.36
N HIS A 264 12.96 10.51 -1.09
CA HIS A 264 13.78 9.51 -0.42
C HIS A 264 13.07 8.15 -0.31
N SER A 265 11.79 8.16 0.08
CA SER A 265 10.93 6.97 0.18
C SER A 265 10.67 6.32 -1.18
N ASP A 266 10.34 7.13 -2.20
CA ASP A 266 10.11 6.69 -3.58
C ASP A 266 11.36 5.99 -4.16
N ASN A 267 12.55 6.40 -3.70
CA ASN A 267 13.82 5.75 -4.03
C ASN A 267 14.07 4.44 -3.24
N GLY A 268 13.10 3.91 -2.51
CA GLY A 268 13.20 2.64 -1.77
C GLY A 268 14.05 2.72 -0.50
N ARG A 269 14.13 3.91 0.11
CA ARG A 269 14.90 4.14 1.35
C ARG A 269 13.94 4.39 2.52
N LYS A 270 14.39 4.11 3.74
CA LYS A 270 13.52 4.06 4.92
C LYS A 270 13.56 5.37 5.69
N ILE A 271 12.40 5.84 6.12
CA ILE A 271 12.27 6.94 7.09
C ILE A 271 11.58 6.39 8.35
N VAL A 272 12.11 6.77 9.50
CA VAL A 272 11.57 6.48 10.83
C VAL A 272 11.41 7.81 11.53
N THR A 273 10.24 8.10 12.09
CA THR A 273 10.00 9.30 12.90
C THR A 273 9.88 8.91 14.36
N ALA A 274 10.47 9.73 15.25
CA ALA A 274 10.45 9.56 16.70
C ALA A 274 9.85 10.78 17.39
#